data_AF-A0A646HND2-F1
#
_entry.id   AF-A0A646HND2-F1
#
_cell.length_a   1.000
_cell.length_b   1.000
_cell.length_c   1.000
_cell.angle_alpha   90.00
_cell.angle_beta   90.00
_cell.angle_gamma   90.00
#
_symmetry.space_group_name_H-M   'P 1'
#
loop_
_entity.id
_entity.type
_entity.pdbx_description
1 polymer ?
#
loop_
_entity_poly.entity_id
_entity_poly.type
_entity_poly.pdbx_seq_one_letter_code
_entity_poly.pdbx_strand_id
1 'polypeptide(L)'
;MKNLTFHIVGLTHNDVKGHEVEYAKEAEGRTICLVPDDANTFDMLAVKAYDKQQLIGYVSALEGEDVRALIIARKERNLRTRCIGCNSKNEGDKAGLQLMVRALSDVSDEEMEQARREIYDDKIYDDWQYSGPVLPIEQLTRFSDCTMMLEGVINSIIRLQNTLSEGSLDAETEAMLREELSDCLSEARERLSSFLEIQRSDYSREMTQARNRILHKLEQIDDDELQRLRAVLLTEMGFITSSAYRERAAYSFFVEAPNAIKKKQTGTYDYKDQLDAIEQQLHAFPHNLYPTFKADPVDFLRQVFYKRVPRKKMLQLLSGIVLMIMNGRVNDVKQWGKHGDEESLIAMKTVGKKPAIGEHKKELMALVKKAVLKIAVYQKRGYYGVFLSKQAYWYPIFRLMGDWELLPPKSPQSFCTFLEELFEGKKISGPKARLCGRDDLRQAGIAPFSNHEALKWKDLEQEELINTQEAKFNRYCEIVDIFMKILGEEAFKKGIMLDDWLKE
;
A
#
# COMPACT_ATOMS: atom_id res chain seq x y z
N MET A 1 -37.88 18.70 9.74
CA MET A 1 -37.91 17.24 9.47
C MET A 1 -37.22 16.99 8.15
N LYS A 2 -36.22 16.10 8.11
CA LYS A 2 -35.47 15.74 6.90
C LYS A 2 -36.00 14.43 6.31
N ASN A 3 -35.98 14.29 4.98
CA ASN A 3 -36.29 13.01 4.33
C ASN A 3 -34.98 12.23 4.16
N LEU A 4 -34.88 11.06 4.77
CA LEU A 4 -33.75 10.14 4.58
C LEU A 4 -34.20 9.01 3.68
N THR A 5 -33.43 8.74 2.61
CA THR A 5 -33.70 7.64 1.69
C THR A 5 -32.63 6.58 1.86
N PHE A 6 -33.05 5.31 1.94
CA PHE A 6 -32.18 4.16 2.09
C PHE A 6 -32.52 3.10 1.04
N HIS A 7 -31.58 2.20 0.78
CA HIS A 7 -31.70 1.16 -0.22
C HIS A 7 -31.76 -0.23 0.43
N ILE A 8 -32.76 -1.01 0.03
CA ILE A 8 -32.90 -2.41 0.44
C ILE A 8 -32.35 -3.29 -0.67
N VAL A 9 -31.35 -4.09 -0.33
CA VAL A 9 -30.63 -5.00 -1.23
C VAL A 9 -30.83 -6.45 -0.81
N GLY A 10 -30.41 -7.37 -1.68
CA GLY A 10 -30.45 -8.81 -1.39
C GLY A 10 -31.82 -9.46 -1.56
N LEU A 11 -32.76 -8.85 -2.28
CA LEU A 11 -34.08 -9.42 -2.55
C LEU A 11 -34.01 -10.84 -3.12
N THR A 12 -32.99 -11.13 -3.93
CA THR A 12 -32.73 -12.42 -4.58
C THR A 12 -32.31 -13.55 -3.63
N HIS A 13 -32.16 -13.29 -2.33
CA HIS A 13 -31.65 -14.27 -1.35
C HIS A 13 -32.60 -14.54 -0.18
N ASN A 14 -33.74 -13.86 -0.10
CA ASN A 14 -34.63 -13.91 1.06
C ASN A 14 -36.05 -14.39 0.68
N ASP A 15 -37.07 -14.09 1.49
CA ASP A 15 -38.41 -14.69 1.38
C ASP A 15 -39.13 -14.35 0.06
N VAL A 16 -38.69 -13.31 -0.65
CA VAL A 16 -39.22 -12.89 -1.95
C VAL A 16 -38.44 -13.48 -3.14
N LYS A 17 -37.47 -14.36 -2.89
CA LYS A 17 -36.68 -15.01 -3.93
C LYS A 17 -37.57 -15.81 -4.89
N GLY A 18 -37.33 -15.63 -6.19
CA GLY A 18 -38.14 -16.14 -7.29
C GLY A 18 -39.11 -15.09 -7.85
N HIS A 19 -39.58 -14.17 -7.00
CA HIS A 19 -40.61 -13.17 -7.30
C HIS A 19 -40.12 -11.73 -7.06
N GLU A 20 -38.82 -11.52 -6.89
CA GLU A 20 -38.23 -10.23 -6.51
C GLU A 20 -38.61 -9.06 -7.44
N VAL A 21 -38.71 -9.27 -8.76
CA VAL A 21 -39.08 -8.22 -9.73
C VAL A 21 -40.55 -7.85 -9.61
N GLU A 22 -41.43 -8.83 -9.40
CA GLU A 22 -42.87 -8.62 -9.20
C GLU A 22 -43.09 -7.90 -7.88
N TYR A 23 -42.46 -8.41 -6.81
CA TYR A 23 -42.49 -7.81 -5.49
C TYR A 23 -42.05 -6.34 -5.52
N ALA A 24 -40.93 -6.02 -6.19
CA ALA A 24 -40.41 -4.66 -6.24
C ALA A 24 -41.37 -3.67 -6.90
N LYS A 25 -42.11 -4.09 -7.93
CA LYS A 25 -43.14 -3.26 -8.60
C LYS A 25 -44.34 -3.00 -7.70
N GLU A 26 -44.73 -3.98 -6.88
CA GLU A 26 -45.89 -3.86 -5.99
C GLU A 26 -45.57 -3.26 -4.61
N ALA A 27 -44.27 -3.16 -4.28
CA ALA A 27 -43.82 -2.72 -2.97
C ALA A 27 -44.02 -1.21 -2.77
N GLU A 28 -44.15 -0.42 -3.83
CA GLU A 28 -44.30 1.04 -3.73
C GLU A 28 -45.50 1.42 -2.83
N GLY A 29 -45.26 2.34 -1.90
CA GLY A 29 -46.24 2.78 -0.91
C GLY A 29 -46.39 1.87 0.31
N ARG A 30 -45.85 0.64 0.31
CA ARG A 30 -45.87 -0.25 1.48
C ARG A 30 -44.97 0.27 2.60
N THR A 31 -45.30 -0.11 3.84
CA THR A 31 -44.46 0.15 5.01
C THR A 31 -43.43 -0.95 5.14
N ILE A 32 -42.15 -0.58 5.15
CA ILE A 32 -41.04 -1.49 5.38
C ILE A 32 -40.47 -1.21 6.77
N CYS A 33 -40.28 -2.26 7.57
CA CYS A 33 -39.72 -2.16 8.92
C CYS A 33 -38.25 -2.57 8.91
N LEU A 34 -37.37 -1.68 9.35
CA LEU A 34 -35.94 -1.90 9.40
C LEU A 34 -35.52 -2.25 10.84
N VAL A 35 -34.91 -3.40 11.02
CA VAL A 35 -34.60 -3.97 12.34
C VAL A 35 -33.11 -4.29 12.44
N PRO A 36 -32.38 -3.76 13.44
CA PRO A 36 -30.97 -4.11 13.67
C PRO A 36 -30.78 -5.62 13.82
N ASP A 37 -29.77 -6.18 13.14
CA ASP A 37 -29.41 -7.59 13.18
C ASP A 37 -28.08 -7.80 13.93
N ASP A 38 -28.11 -7.63 15.25
CA ASP A 38 -26.91 -7.66 16.10
C ASP A 38 -26.21 -9.03 16.15
N ALA A 39 -26.91 -10.09 15.72
CA ALA A 39 -26.37 -11.45 15.63
C ALA A 39 -25.69 -11.74 14.28
N ASN A 40 -25.60 -10.77 13.37
CA ASN A 40 -25.07 -11.00 12.03
C ASN A 40 -23.55 -11.24 12.05
N THR A 41 -23.13 -12.42 11.60
CA THR A 41 -21.71 -12.81 11.60
C THR A 41 -20.92 -12.22 10.43
N PHE A 42 -21.56 -11.55 9.47
CA PHE A 42 -20.91 -10.97 8.29
C PHE A 42 -20.71 -9.46 8.44
N ASP A 43 -21.79 -8.70 8.63
CA ASP A 43 -21.79 -7.24 8.79
C ASP A 43 -22.27 -6.85 10.19
N MET A 44 -21.41 -6.21 10.97
CA MET A 44 -21.73 -5.80 12.34
C MET A 44 -22.84 -4.75 12.39
N LEU A 45 -23.06 -4.03 11.28
CA LEU A 45 -24.09 -3.01 11.18
C LEU A 45 -25.31 -3.47 10.37
N ALA A 46 -25.44 -4.78 10.11
CA ALA A 46 -26.56 -5.32 9.35
C ALA A 46 -27.91 -4.85 9.94
N VAL A 47 -28.82 -4.46 9.04
CA VAL A 47 -30.20 -4.11 9.35
C VAL A 47 -31.10 -4.88 8.40
N LYS A 48 -31.96 -5.73 8.95
CA LYS A 48 -32.94 -6.52 8.20
C LYS A 48 -34.12 -5.63 7.78
N ALA A 49 -34.64 -5.87 6.59
CA ALA A 49 -35.83 -5.20 6.09
C ALA A 49 -37.00 -6.19 6.03
N TYR A 50 -38.11 -5.81 6.65
CA TYR A 50 -39.32 -6.61 6.71
C TYR A 50 -40.51 -5.92 6.05
N ASP A 51 -41.23 -6.65 5.20
CA ASP A 51 -42.61 -6.32 4.82
C ASP A 51 -43.55 -7.26 5.60
N LYS A 52 -44.25 -6.69 6.57
CA LYS A 52 -45.00 -7.45 7.58
C LYS A 52 -44.11 -8.47 8.31
N GLN A 53 -44.22 -9.75 7.97
CA GLN A 53 -43.44 -10.85 8.55
C GLN A 53 -42.38 -11.40 7.58
N GLN A 54 -42.39 -10.98 6.32
CA GLN A 54 -41.45 -11.47 5.31
C GLN A 54 -40.14 -10.70 5.42
N LEU A 55 -39.03 -11.41 5.57
CA LEU A 55 -37.70 -10.85 5.42
C LEU A 55 -37.45 -10.65 3.93
N ILE A 56 -37.45 -9.40 3.48
CA ILE A 56 -37.33 -9.08 2.05
C ILE A 56 -35.90 -8.74 1.64
N GLY A 57 -35.03 -8.41 2.60
CA GLY A 57 -33.67 -8.00 2.31
C GLY A 57 -32.96 -7.37 3.49
N TYR A 58 -31.89 -6.65 3.19
CA TYR A 58 -31.10 -5.89 4.16
C TYR A 58 -30.91 -4.46 3.66
N VAL A 59 -30.76 -3.52 4.57
CA VAL A 59 -30.27 -2.17 4.21
C VAL A 59 -28.88 -2.31 3.60
N SER A 60 -28.59 -1.51 2.57
CA SER A 60 -27.26 -1.42 1.98
C SER A 60 -26.20 -1.19 3.06
N ALA A 61 -25.08 -1.91 2.98
CA ALA A 61 -24.00 -1.80 3.95
C ALA A 61 -23.40 -0.39 4.05
N LEU A 62 -23.64 0.45 3.04
CA LEU A 62 -23.19 1.84 3.03
C LEU A 62 -24.06 2.75 3.91
N GLU A 63 -25.31 2.35 4.14
CA GLU A 63 -26.35 3.13 4.81
C GLU A 63 -26.75 2.53 6.16
N GLY A 64 -26.30 1.31 6.48
CA GLY A 64 -26.62 0.62 7.73
C GLY A 64 -26.23 1.42 8.99
N GLU A 65 -25.13 2.16 8.93
CA GLU A 65 -24.72 3.06 10.03
C GLU A 65 -25.74 4.18 10.25
N ASP A 66 -26.19 4.85 9.18
CA ASP A 66 -27.16 5.95 9.29
C ASP A 66 -28.51 5.46 9.79
N VAL A 67 -28.96 4.28 9.33
CA VAL A 67 -30.19 3.67 9.85
C VAL A 67 -30.06 3.31 11.33
N ARG A 68 -28.94 2.71 11.75
CA ARG A 68 -28.69 2.38 13.16
C ARG A 68 -28.60 3.63 14.03
N ALA A 69 -27.89 4.65 13.58
CA ALA A 69 -27.78 5.93 14.28
C ALA A 69 -29.16 6.57 14.46
N LEU A 70 -30.00 6.55 13.43
CA LEU A 70 -31.35 7.10 13.52
C LEU A 70 -32.23 6.33 14.52
N ILE A 71 -32.14 5.00 14.54
CA ILE A 71 -32.88 4.16 15.52
C ILE A 71 -32.43 4.49 16.95
N ILE A 72 -31.12 4.59 17.18
CA ILE A 72 -30.54 4.91 18.49
C ILE A 72 -30.94 6.32 18.93
N ALA A 73 -30.78 7.32 18.07
CA ALA A 73 -31.11 8.71 18.38
C ALA A 73 -32.60 8.88 18.74
N ARG A 74 -33.49 8.12 18.09
CA ARG A 74 -34.92 8.07 18.41
C ARG A 74 -35.27 7.25 19.64
N LYS A 75 -34.30 6.51 20.19
CA LYS A 75 -34.52 5.55 21.29
C LYS A 75 -35.57 4.50 20.92
N GLU A 76 -35.61 4.13 19.64
CA GLU A 76 -36.51 3.12 19.09
C GLU A 76 -35.81 1.76 18.97
N ARG A 77 -36.58 0.70 18.69
CA ARG A 77 -36.05 -0.65 18.42
C ARG A 77 -35.98 -1.01 16.95
N ASN A 78 -36.70 -0.27 16.11
CA ASN A 78 -36.79 -0.47 14.67
C ASN A 78 -37.17 0.87 14.02
N LEU A 79 -36.92 1.00 12.73
CA LEU A 79 -37.30 2.16 11.95
C LEU A 79 -38.41 1.79 10.96
N ARG A 80 -39.52 2.52 10.99
CA ARG A 80 -40.58 2.40 9.99
C ARG A 80 -40.31 3.32 8.81
N THR A 81 -40.30 2.77 7.62
CA THR A 81 -40.08 3.50 6.36
C THR A 81 -41.21 3.24 5.38
N ARG A 82 -41.31 4.09 4.35
CA ARG A 82 -42.24 3.89 3.23
C ARG A 82 -41.45 3.60 1.97
N CYS A 83 -41.79 2.52 1.26
CA CYS A 83 -41.21 2.24 -0.04
C CYS A 83 -41.67 3.32 -1.04
N ILE A 84 -40.71 3.91 -1.76
CA ILE A 84 -40.94 5.00 -2.72
C ILE A 84 -40.61 4.58 -4.16
N GLY A 85 -40.22 3.32 -4.37
CA GLY A 85 -39.92 2.77 -5.69
C GLY A 85 -38.80 1.74 -5.64
N CYS A 86 -38.33 1.34 -6.82
CA CYS A 86 -37.23 0.41 -6.99
C CYS A 86 -36.31 0.85 -8.14
N ASN A 87 -35.02 0.50 -8.06
CA ASN A 87 -34.05 0.69 -9.12
C ASN A 87 -33.40 -0.65 -9.48
N SER A 88 -33.05 -0.86 -10.75
CA SER A 88 -32.24 -1.98 -11.22
C SER A 88 -31.10 -1.47 -12.08
N LYS A 89 -29.99 -2.23 -12.18
CA LYS A 89 -28.85 -1.83 -13.03
C LYS A 89 -29.21 -1.85 -14.53
N ASN A 90 -30.14 -2.72 -14.92
CA ASN A 90 -30.72 -2.78 -16.27
C ASN A 90 -32.25 -2.92 -16.13
N GLU A 91 -33.02 -2.24 -16.98
CA GLU A 91 -34.49 -2.37 -16.97
C GLU A 91 -34.92 -3.83 -17.10
N GLY A 92 -35.66 -4.34 -16.10
CA GLY A 92 -36.21 -5.70 -16.11
C GLY A 92 -35.25 -6.82 -15.65
N ASP A 93 -34.00 -6.50 -15.29
CA ASP A 93 -33.02 -7.48 -14.80
C ASP A 93 -33.07 -7.62 -13.26
N LYS A 94 -32.86 -8.84 -12.77
CA LYS A 94 -32.72 -9.17 -11.35
C LYS A 94 -31.36 -8.72 -10.80
N ALA A 95 -30.38 -8.50 -11.68
CA ALA A 95 -29.04 -8.07 -11.31
C ALA A 95 -29.04 -6.64 -10.74
N GLY A 96 -28.72 -6.53 -9.45
CA GLY A 96 -28.64 -5.23 -8.77
C GLY A 96 -30.00 -4.58 -8.49
N LEU A 97 -31.09 -5.36 -8.45
CA LEU A 97 -32.40 -4.88 -8.04
C LEU A 97 -32.38 -4.45 -6.56
N GLN A 98 -32.84 -3.23 -6.29
CA GLN A 98 -32.93 -2.64 -4.96
C GLN A 98 -34.23 -1.85 -4.78
N LEU A 99 -34.77 -1.83 -3.56
CA LEU A 99 -35.89 -0.96 -3.19
C LEU A 99 -35.37 0.34 -2.60
N MET A 100 -36.03 1.45 -2.90
CA MET A 100 -35.81 2.72 -2.23
C MET A 100 -36.87 2.90 -1.15
N VAL A 101 -36.44 3.12 0.09
CA VAL A 101 -37.34 3.37 1.22
C VAL A 101 -37.01 4.70 1.87
N ARG A 102 -38.05 5.42 2.30
CA ARG A 102 -37.91 6.74 2.91
C ARG A 102 -38.35 6.74 4.36
N ALA A 103 -37.53 7.35 5.21
CA ALA A 103 -37.85 7.70 6.57
C ALA A 103 -37.96 9.22 6.71
N LEU A 104 -38.97 9.70 7.42
CA LEU A 104 -38.95 11.05 7.95
C LEU A 104 -38.04 11.07 9.16
N SER A 105 -37.12 12.01 9.25
CA SER A 105 -36.25 12.26 10.41
C SER A 105 -36.61 13.59 11.08
N ASP A 106 -36.83 13.53 12.38
CA ASP A 106 -36.99 14.65 13.30
C ASP A 106 -35.74 14.86 14.18
N VAL A 107 -34.72 14.01 14.00
CA VAL A 107 -33.46 14.03 14.73
C VAL A 107 -32.51 15.05 14.12
N SER A 108 -31.83 15.81 14.98
CA SER A 108 -30.78 16.76 14.60
C SER A 108 -29.49 16.06 14.15
N ASP A 109 -28.62 16.79 13.43
CA ASP A 109 -27.33 16.23 13.00
C ASP A 109 -26.42 15.92 14.20
N GLU A 110 -26.52 16.70 15.28
CA GLU A 110 -25.76 16.47 16.53
C GLU A 110 -26.20 15.17 17.24
N GLU A 111 -27.51 14.92 17.32
CA GLU A 111 -28.04 13.67 17.88
C GLU A 111 -27.66 12.46 17.03
N MET A 112 -27.66 12.59 15.70
CA MET A 112 -27.17 11.55 14.79
C MET A 112 -25.69 11.24 15.02
N GLU A 113 -24.83 12.25 15.13
CA GLU A 113 -23.40 12.05 15.40
C GLU A 113 -23.16 11.43 16.79
N GLN A 114 -23.93 11.83 17.79
CA GLN A 114 -23.83 11.23 19.12
C GLN A 114 -24.24 9.75 19.09
N ALA A 115 -25.34 9.41 18.41
CA ALA A 115 -25.75 8.03 18.21
C ALA A 115 -24.73 7.20 17.44
N ARG A 116 -24.05 7.75 16.42
CA ARG A 116 -22.97 7.05 15.70
C ARG A 116 -21.80 6.65 16.60
N ARG A 117 -21.49 7.45 17.63
CA ARG A 117 -20.44 7.10 18.62
C ARG A 117 -20.83 5.90 19.48
N GLU A 118 -22.13 5.67 19.68
CA GLU A 118 -22.65 4.56 20.49
C GLU A 118 -22.71 3.23 19.72
N ILE A 119 -22.66 3.27 18.38
CA ILE A 119 -22.77 2.09 17.51
C ILE A 119 -21.58 1.13 17.67
N TYR A 120 -20.38 1.67 17.90
CA TYR A 120 -19.15 0.90 17.82
C TYR A 120 -18.63 0.49 19.19
N ASP A 121 -18.42 -0.81 19.37
CA ASP A 121 -17.69 -1.36 20.50
C ASP A 121 -16.25 -1.69 20.12
N ASP A 122 -15.35 -0.73 20.30
CA ASP A 122 -13.92 -0.91 19.97
C ASP A 122 -13.17 -1.80 20.97
N LYS A 123 -13.82 -2.22 22.08
CA LYS A 123 -13.19 -3.04 23.12
C LYS A 123 -12.65 -4.37 22.61
N ILE A 124 -13.21 -4.89 21.51
CA ILE A 124 -12.72 -6.09 20.86
C ILE A 124 -11.26 -5.97 20.38
N TYR A 125 -10.78 -4.74 20.16
CA TYR A 125 -9.40 -4.46 19.73
C TYR A 125 -8.47 -4.03 20.88
N ASP A 126 -8.97 -3.87 22.11
CA ASP A 126 -8.20 -3.29 23.23
C ASP A 126 -7.02 -4.19 23.63
N ASP A 127 -7.25 -5.50 23.70
CA ASP A 127 -6.22 -6.48 24.05
C ASP A 127 -5.25 -6.79 22.90
N TRP A 128 -5.57 -6.35 21.68
CA TRP A 128 -4.72 -6.61 20.53
C TRP A 128 -3.54 -5.62 20.45
N GLN A 129 -2.33 -6.18 20.48
CA GLN A 129 -1.07 -5.44 20.40
C GLN A 129 -0.34 -5.73 19.08
N TYR A 130 0.32 -4.70 18.57
CA TYR A 130 1.16 -4.76 17.38
C TYR A 130 2.51 -4.12 17.66
N SER A 131 3.57 -4.92 17.61
CA SER A 131 4.95 -4.47 17.85
C SER A 131 5.72 -4.13 16.56
N GLY A 132 5.13 -4.41 15.39
CA GLY A 132 5.77 -4.13 14.11
C GLY A 132 5.74 -2.63 13.72
N PRO A 133 6.43 -2.27 12.63
CA PRO A 133 6.40 -0.91 12.09
C PRO A 133 5.04 -0.61 11.45
N VAL A 134 4.62 0.65 11.53
CA VAL A 134 3.57 1.18 10.65
C VAL A 134 4.25 1.64 9.36
N LEU A 135 4.05 0.88 8.28
CA LEU A 135 4.72 1.13 7.01
C LEU A 135 4.03 2.31 6.28
N PRO A 136 4.80 3.17 5.58
CA PRO A 136 4.24 4.30 4.83
C PRO A 136 3.62 3.81 3.52
N ILE A 137 2.44 3.21 3.62
CA ILE A 137 1.64 2.79 2.47
C ILE A 137 1.04 4.06 1.85
N GLU A 138 1.60 4.49 0.72
CA GLU A 138 1.31 5.78 0.06
C GLU A 138 -0.20 5.99 -0.19
N GLN A 139 -0.91 4.91 -0.50
CA GLN A 139 -2.36 4.89 -0.70
C GLN A 139 -3.16 5.31 0.55
N LEU A 140 -2.58 5.22 1.75
CA LEU A 140 -3.24 5.50 3.02
C LEU A 140 -2.69 6.73 3.74
N THR A 141 -1.52 7.25 3.39
CA THR A 141 -0.85 8.30 4.20
C THR A 141 -1.51 9.68 4.12
N ARG A 142 -2.30 9.97 3.08
CA ARG A 142 -2.87 11.32 2.84
C ARG A 142 -4.31 11.53 3.32
N PHE A 143 -4.96 10.51 3.86
CA PHE A 143 -6.39 10.55 4.14
C PHE A 143 -6.82 11.66 5.12
N SER A 144 -6.18 11.73 6.30
CA SER A 144 -6.67 12.56 7.40
C SER A 144 -6.69 14.04 7.01
N ASP A 145 -5.56 14.53 6.49
CA ASP A 145 -5.39 15.93 6.13
C ASP A 145 -6.30 16.31 4.96
N CYS A 146 -6.36 15.47 3.92
CA CYS A 146 -7.22 15.73 2.76
C CYS A 146 -8.71 15.80 3.15
N THR A 147 -9.17 14.92 4.03
CA THR A 147 -10.57 14.88 4.49
C THR A 147 -10.90 16.09 5.35
N MET A 148 -10.05 16.43 6.32
CA MET A 148 -10.29 17.58 7.19
C MET A 148 -10.33 18.89 6.42
N MET A 149 -9.41 19.08 5.47
CA MET A 149 -9.39 20.29 4.64
C MET A 149 -10.62 20.37 3.72
N LEU A 150 -11.04 19.24 3.13
CA LEU A 150 -12.24 19.18 2.30
C LEU A 150 -13.52 19.49 3.10
N GLU A 151 -13.70 18.87 4.27
CA GLU A 151 -14.84 19.17 5.14
C GLU A 151 -14.81 20.64 5.58
N GLY A 152 -13.62 21.21 5.85
CA GLY A 152 -13.44 22.61 6.21
C GLY A 152 -13.93 23.57 5.12
N VAL A 153 -13.49 23.39 3.87
CA VAL A 153 -13.92 24.25 2.75
C VAL A 153 -15.41 24.09 2.44
N ILE A 154 -15.95 22.86 2.50
CA ILE A 154 -17.39 22.61 2.34
C ILE A 154 -18.21 23.37 3.40
N ASN A 155 -17.75 23.36 4.65
CA ASN A 155 -18.43 24.10 5.72
C ASN A 155 -18.37 25.61 5.51
N SER A 156 -17.26 26.14 4.98
CA SER A 156 -17.16 27.55 4.62
C SER A 156 -18.12 27.91 3.48
N ILE A 157 -18.22 27.08 2.44
CA ILE A 157 -19.19 27.28 1.34
C ILE A 157 -20.62 27.37 1.88
N ILE A 158 -21.04 26.39 2.69
CA ILE A 158 -22.40 26.36 3.26
C ILE A 158 -22.66 27.63 4.09
N ARG A 159 -21.69 28.06 4.91
CA ARG A 159 -21.82 29.31 5.68
C ARG A 159 -21.95 30.54 4.79
N LEU A 160 -21.09 30.68 3.77
CA LEU A 160 -21.11 31.81 2.85
C LEU A 160 -22.42 31.88 2.06
N GLN A 161 -22.92 30.73 1.56
CA GLN A 161 -24.21 30.66 0.86
C GLN A 161 -25.38 31.05 1.75
N ASN A 162 -25.38 30.63 3.02
CA ASN A 162 -26.40 31.04 3.99
C ASN A 162 -26.35 32.55 4.25
N THR A 163 -25.17 33.11 4.53
CA THR A 163 -24.99 34.55 4.77
C THR A 163 -25.42 35.39 3.57
N LEU A 164 -25.08 34.97 2.35
CA LEU A 164 -25.50 35.65 1.12
C LEU A 164 -27.01 35.57 0.89
N SER A 165 -27.66 34.50 1.36
CA SER A 165 -29.11 34.29 1.21
C SER A 165 -29.94 35.11 2.19
N GLU A 166 -29.37 35.55 3.33
CA GLU A 166 -30.07 36.37 4.34
C GLU A 166 -30.33 37.81 3.88
N GLY A 167 -29.68 38.28 2.81
CA GLY A 167 -30.08 39.48 2.05
C GLY A 167 -29.89 40.85 2.75
N SER A 168 -29.09 40.92 3.82
CA SER A 168 -28.89 42.12 4.66
C SER A 168 -27.47 42.71 4.55
N LEU A 169 -26.84 42.64 3.38
CA LEU A 169 -25.44 43.03 3.19
C LEU A 169 -25.34 44.30 2.33
N ASP A 170 -24.34 45.14 2.60
CA ASP A 170 -23.97 46.20 1.67
C ASP A 170 -23.25 45.63 0.43
N ALA A 171 -23.23 46.39 -0.66
CA ALA A 171 -22.72 45.92 -1.94
C ALA A 171 -21.21 45.55 -1.92
N GLU A 172 -20.41 46.20 -1.07
CA GLU A 172 -18.98 45.92 -0.95
C GLU A 172 -18.77 44.59 -0.23
N THR A 173 -19.45 44.41 0.91
CA THR A 173 -19.42 43.15 1.67
C THR A 173 -19.98 41.98 0.84
N GLU A 174 -21.08 42.18 0.10
CA GLU A 174 -21.64 41.14 -0.76
C GLU A 174 -20.65 40.74 -1.87
N ALA A 175 -19.99 41.70 -2.52
CA ALA A 175 -18.99 41.42 -3.55
C ALA A 175 -17.80 40.62 -2.99
N MET A 176 -17.28 40.99 -1.82
CA MET A 176 -16.20 40.26 -1.15
C MET A 176 -16.61 38.81 -0.79
N LEU A 177 -17.81 38.61 -0.25
CA LEU A 177 -18.29 37.28 0.11
C LEU A 177 -18.54 36.39 -1.12
N ARG A 178 -18.95 36.99 -2.25
CA ARG A 178 -19.09 36.27 -3.54
C ARG A 178 -17.74 35.85 -4.12
N GLU A 179 -16.72 36.69 -3.99
CA GLU A 179 -15.35 36.36 -4.37
C GLU A 179 -14.80 35.22 -3.51
N GLU A 180 -14.94 35.31 -2.18
CA GLU A 180 -14.53 34.24 -1.25
C GLU A 180 -15.28 32.93 -1.52
N LEU A 181 -16.58 33.00 -1.83
CA LEU A 181 -17.37 31.83 -2.20
C LEU A 181 -16.85 31.18 -3.49
N SER A 182 -16.49 31.99 -4.50
CA SER A 182 -15.91 31.50 -5.76
C SER A 182 -14.59 30.76 -5.52
N ASP A 183 -13.72 31.32 -4.68
CA ASP A 183 -12.44 30.69 -4.31
C ASP A 183 -12.66 29.38 -3.56
N CYS A 184 -13.57 29.38 -2.58
CA CYS A 184 -13.92 28.18 -1.82
C CYS A 184 -14.49 27.07 -2.73
N LEU A 185 -15.38 27.42 -3.67
CA LEU A 185 -15.95 26.48 -4.64
C LEU A 185 -14.86 25.86 -5.52
N SER A 186 -13.91 26.66 -6.01
CA SER A 186 -12.77 26.18 -6.79
C SER A 186 -11.91 25.20 -5.99
N GLU A 187 -11.54 25.56 -4.77
CA GLU A 187 -10.75 24.72 -3.87
C GLU A 187 -11.49 23.42 -3.51
N ALA A 188 -12.80 23.48 -3.25
CA ALA A 188 -13.60 22.31 -2.94
C ALA A 188 -13.63 21.30 -4.10
N ARG A 189 -13.69 21.75 -5.35
CA ARG A 189 -13.67 20.86 -6.53
C ARG A 189 -12.33 20.12 -6.65
N GLU A 190 -11.20 20.82 -6.47
CA GLU A 190 -9.87 20.20 -6.48
C GLU A 190 -9.72 19.17 -5.35
N ARG A 191 -10.12 19.56 -4.14
CA ARG A 191 -10.02 18.69 -2.96
C ARG A 191 -10.95 17.48 -3.05
N LEU A 192 -12.17 17.63 -3.56
CA LEU A 192 -13.10 16.53 -3.75
C LEU A 192 -12.59 15.56 -4.81
N SER A 193 -11.96 16.06 -5.87
CA SER A 193 -11.30 15.22 -6.88
C SER A 193 -10.16 14.40 -6.27
N SER A 194 -9.32 15.00 -5.43
CA SER A 194 -8.27 14.28 -4.69
C SER A 194 -8.85 13.25 -3.70
N PHE A 195 -9.94 13.62 -3.01
CA PHE A 195 -10.65 12.71 -2.11
C PHE A 195 -11.19 11.47 -2.84
N LEU A 196 -11.75 11.62 -4.05
CA LEU A 196 -12.22 10.51 -4.87
C LEU A 196 -11.12 9.49 -5.21
N GLU A 197 -9.87 9.93 -5.35
CA GLU A 197 -8.75 9.01 -5.57
C GLU A 197 -8.35 8.28 -4.28
N ILE A 198 -8.18 9.03 -3.19
CA ILE A 198 -7.74 8.47 -1.89
C ILE A 198 -8.78 7.50 -1.35
N GLN A 199 -10.06 7.84 -1.49
CA GLN A 199 -11.14 7.09 -0.88
C GLN A 199 -11.20 5.64 -1.39
N ARG A 200 -10.80 5.36 -2.64
CA ARG A 200 -10.83 4.00 -3.19
C ARG A 200 -9.90 3.01 -2.48
N SER A 201 -8.93 3.50 -1.71
CA SER A 201 -7.94 2.65 -1.05
C SER A 201 -8.20 2.47 0.45
N ASP A 202 -9.02 3.29 1.10
CA ASP A 202 -9.25 3.19 2.53
C ASP A 202 -10.57 2.45 2.84
N TYR A 203 -10.45 1.27 3.44
CA TYR A 203 -11.57 0.39 3.83
C TYR A 203 -11.96 0.58 5.30
N SER A 204 -11.40 1.58 5.98
CA SER A 204 -11.70 1.83 7.38
C SER A 204 -13.13 2.32 7.59
N ARG A 205 -13.57 2.15 8.83
CA ARG A 205 -14.80 2.77 9.33
C ARG A 205 -14.79 4.28 9.12
N GLU A 206 -13.71 4.95 9.50
CA GLU A 206 -13.58 6.41 9.48
C GLU A 206 -13.68 6.98 8.06
N MET A 207 -13.12 6.29 7.06
CA MET A 207 -13.32 6.64 5.67
C MET A 207 -14.79 6.52 5.26
N THR A 208 -15.47 5.45 5.64
CA THR A 208 -16.90 5.28 5.33
C THR A 208 -17.75 6.40 5.93
N GLN A 209 -17.48 6.76 7.20
CA GLN A 209 -18.13 7.87 7.87
C GLN A 209 -17.85 9.21 7.19
N ALA A 210 -16.60 9.46 6.81
CA ALA A 210 -16.22 10.68 6.09
C ALA A 210 -16.96 10.82 4.76
N ARG A 211 -17.06 9.74 3.97
CA ARG A 211 -17.84 9.72 2.73
C ARG A 211 -19.29 10.12 2.97
N ASN A 212 -19.95 9.49 3.94
CA ASN A 212 -21.36 9.76 4.26
C ASN A 212 -21.57 11.22 4.69
N ARG A 213 -20.70 11.75 5.57
CA ARG A 213 -20.77 13.16 5.99
C ARG A 213 -20.55 14.13 4.83
N ILE A 214 -19.54 13.89 4.00
CA ILE A 214 -19.24 14.73 2.82
C ILE A 214 -20.43 14.73 1.85
N LEU A 215 -21.01 13.57 1.56
CA LEU A 215 -22.18 13.46 0.67
C LEU A 215 -23.39 14.27 1.15
N HIS A 216 -23.67 14.22 2.45
CA HIS A 216 -24.78 14.96 3.03
C HIS A 216 -24.54 16.48 3.04
N LYS A 217 -23.29 16.91 3.24
CA LYS A 217 -22.94 18.32 3.16
C LYS A 217 -22.96 18.84 1.73
N LEU A 218 -22.45 18.07 0.77
CA LEU A 218 -22.48 18.43 -0.65
C LEU A 218 -23.92 18.58 -1.18
N GLU A 219 -24.90 17.88 -0.62
CA GLU A 219 -26.31 18.06 -0.98
C GLU A 219 -26.84 19.48 -0.71
N GLN A 220 -26.20 20.22 0.20
CA GLN A 220 -26.60 21.59 0.57
C GLN A 220 -25.94 22.66 -0.31
N ILE A 221 -25.01 22.28 -1.18
CA ILE A 221 -24.24 23.22 -2.00
C ILE A 221 -24.85 23.32 -3.39
N ASP A 222 -25.25 24.52 -3.76
CA ASP A 222 -25.67 24.85 -5.13
C ASP A 222 -24.45 25.12 -6.02
N ASP A 223 -23.86 24.05 -6.59
CA ASP A 223 -22.76 24.11 -7.58
C ASP A 223 -22.78 22.89 -8.51
N ASP A 224 -22.93 23.11 -9.82
CA ASP A 224 -23.09 22.03 -10.81
C ASP A 224 -21.94 21.03 -10.83
N GLU A 225 -20.69 21.50 -10.73
CA GLU A 225 -19.52 20.62 -10.81
C GLU A 225 -19.33 19.82 -9.53
N LEU A 226 -19.54 20.43 -8.35
CA LEU A 226 -19.57 19.69 -7.09
C LEU A 226 -20.70 18.67 -7.06
N GLN A 227 -21.87 18.96 -7.63
CA GLN A 227 -22.96 17.98 -7.75
C GLN A 227 -22.60 16.81 -8.68
N ARG A 228 -21.86 17.05 -9.77
CA ARG A 228 -21.31 15.97 -10.62
C ARG A 228 -20.31 15.11 -9.85
N LEU A 229 -19.37 15.71 -9.13
CA LEU A 229 -18.40 14.97 -8.31
C LEU A 229 -19.09 14.21 -7.17
N ARG A 230 -20.14 14.78 -6.55
CA ARG A 230 -21.00 14.10 -5.57
C ARG A 230 -21.66 12.86 -6.17
N ALA A 231 -22.16 12.95 -7.41
CA ALA A 231 -22.76 11.81 -8.10
C ALA A 231 -21.73 10.70 -8.36
N VAL A 232 -20.48 11.06 -8.71
CA VAL A 232 -19.38 10.09 -8.81
C VAL A 232 -19.12 9.42 -7.46
N LEU A 233 -19.02 10.20 -6.37
CA LEU A 233 -18.80 9.66 -5.02
C LEU A 233 -19.91 8.68 -4.60
N LEU A 234 -21.18 9.05 -4.82
CA LEU A 234 -22.35 8.17 -4.59
C LEU A 234 -22.25 6.86 -5.36
N THR A 235 -21.89 6.97 -6.64
CA THR A 235 -21.77 5.83 -7.54
C THR A 235 -20.65 4.90 -7.08
N GLU A 236 -19.46 5.44 -6.81
CA GLU A 236 -18.28 4.67 -6.38
C GLU A 236 -18.45 4.02 -5.01
N MET A 237 -19.20 4.63 -4.09
CA MET A 237 -19.52 3.98 -2.82
C MET A 237 -20.18 2.62 -3.03
N GLY A 238 -21.11 2.51 -3.99
CA GLY A 238 -21.70 1.23 -4.41
C GLY A 238 -20.67 0.24 -4.97
N PHE A 239 -19.59 0.73 -5.57
CA PHE A 239 -18.56 -0.07 -6.24
C PHE A 239 -17.37 -0.48 -5.37
N ILE A 240 -17.12 0.14 -4.22
CA ILE A 240 -16.06 -0.32 -3.29
C ILE A 240 -16.34 -1.75 -2.78
N THR A 241 -17.61 -2.15 -2.79
CA THR A 241 -18.02 -3.54 -2.51
C THR A 241 -17.94 -4.46 -3.73
N SER A 242 -17.78 -3.93 -4.95
CA SER A 242 -17.65 -4.72 -6.17
C SER A 242 -16.35 -5.53 -6.18
N SER A 243 -16.33 -6.64 -6.93
CA SER A 243 -15.14 -7.49 -7.03
C SER A 243 -13.98 -6.77 -7.73
N ALA A 244 -14.24 -6.08 -8.85
CA ALA A 244 -13.20 -5.45 -9.65
C ALA A 244 -12.41 -4.37 -8.89
N TYR A 245 -13.10 -3.52 -8.12
CA TYR A 245 -12.40 -2.51 -7.29
C TYR A 245 -11.59 -3.16 -6.17
N ARG A 246 -12.13 -4.20 -5.52
CA ARG A 246 -11.39 -4.93 -4.47
C ARG A 246 -10.18 -5.66 -5.01
N GLU A 247 -10.27 -6.24 -6.21
CA GLU A 247 -9.12 -6.89 -6.87
C GLU A 247 -8.01 -5.88 -7.15
N ARG A 248 -8.36 -4.71 -7.71
CA ARG A 248 -7.38 -3.63 -7.94
C ARG A 248 -6.76 -3.12 -6.64
N ALA A 249 -7.58 -2.91 -5.61
CA ALA A 249 -7.09 -2.46 -4.30
C ALA A 249 -6.17 -3.51 -3.66
N ALA A 250 -6.54 -4.80 -3.71
CA ALA A 250 -5.71 -5.89 -3.21
C ALA A 250 -4.37 -5.95 -3.94
N TYR A 251 -4.37 -5.79 -5.28
CA TYR A 251 -3.13 -5.76 -6.05
C TYR A 251 -2.23 -4.59 -5.63
N SER A 252 -2.82 -3.41 -5.46
CA SER A 252 -2.07 -2.23 -5.01
C SER A 252 -1.48 -2.40 -3.61
N PHE A 253 -2.24 -2.98 -2.67
CA PHE A 253 -1.77 -3.20 -1.29
C PHE A 253 -0.73 -4.32 -1.18
N PHE A 254 -0.93 -5.43 -1.87
CA PHE A 254 -0.18 -6.67 -1.60
C PHE A 254 0.87 -6.98 -2.67
N VAL A 255 0.90 -6.23 -3.77
CA VAL A 255 1.93 -6.35 -4.81
C VAL A 255 2.68 -5.03 -4.99
N GLU A 256 1.98 -3.93 -5.30
CA GLU A 256 2.64 -2.67 -5.66
C GLU A 256 3.28 -1.98 -4.46
N ALA A 257 2.54 -1.83 -3.35
CA ALA A 257 3.03 -1.19 -2.14
C ALA A 257 4.27 -1.87 -1.56
N PRO A 258 4.32 -3.19 -1.30
CA PRO A 258 5.53 -3.83 -0.80
C PRO A 258 6.70 -3.69 -1.79
N ASN A 259 6.48 -3.77 -3.10
CA ASN A 259 7.53 -3.53 -4.10
C ASN A 259 8.06 -2.09 -4.05
N ALA A 260 7.17 -1.10 -3.91
CA ALA A 260 7.56 0.31 -3.78
C ALA A 260 8.34 0.56 -2.48
N ILE A 261 7.91 -0.06 -1.38
CA ILE A 261 8.59 0.05 -0.08
C ILE A 261 9.97 -0.62 -0.15
N LYS A 262 10.10 -1.82 -0.72
CA LYS A 262 11.41 -2.49 -0.92
C LYS A 262 12.38 -1.63 -1.73
N LYS A 263 11.91 -0.93 -2.78
CA LYS A 263 12.74 0.00 -3.57
C LYS A 263 13.20 1.22 -2.78
N LYS A 264 12.38 1.70 -1.83
CA LYS A 264 12.67 2.89 -1.01
C LYS A 264 13.44 2.56 0.28
N GLN A 265 13.42 1.31 0.77
CA GLN A 265 14.13 0.91 1.99
C GLN A 265 15.65 0.91 1.79
N THR A 266 16.27 2.05 2.05
CA THR A 266 17.73 2.21 2.12
C THR A 266 18.20 2.11 3.56
N GLY A 267 18.03 0.93 4.19
CA GLY A 267 18.60 0.54 5.48
C GLY A 267 18.15 1.36 6.70
N THR A 268 17.44 0.75 7.67
CA THR A 268 17.59 1.14 9.09
C THR A 268 16.94 0.24 10.15
N TYR A 269 16.09 -0.75 9.85
CA TYR A 269 15.64 -1.71 10.87
C TYR A 269 15.40 -3.10 10.26
N ASP A 270 16.16 -4.10 10.72
CA ASP A 270 15.93 -5.50 10.39
C ASP A 270 14.95 -6.08 11.42
N TYR A 271 13.73 -6.38 10.97
CA TYR A 271 12.69 -6.99 11.82
C TYR A 271 12.74 -8.52 11.81
N LYS A 272 13.75 -9.15 11.18
CA LYS A 272 13.85 -10.61 11.05
C LYS A 272 13.64 -11.35 12.37
N ASP A 273 14.25 -10.87 13.45
CA ASP A 273 14.17 -11.51 14.78
C ASP A 273 12.79 -11.36 15.44
N GLN A 274 11.92 -10.48 14.92
CA GLN A 274 10.59 -10.20 15.44
C GLN A 274 9.46 -10.72 14.54
N LEU A 275 9.78 -11.30 13.37
CA LEU A 275 8.76 -11.70 12.39
C LEU A 275 7.79 -12.73 12.95
N ASP A 276 8.28 -13.72 13.73
CA ASP A 276 7.42 -14.75 14.32
C ASP A 276 6.43 -14.15 15.33
N ALA A 277 6.89 -13.22 16.18
CA ALA A 277 6.04 -12.55 17.16
C ALA A 277 5.00 -11.65 16.47
N ILE A 278 5.41 -10.93 15.42
CA ILE A 278 4.49 -10.10 14.62
C ILE A 278 3.46 -10.98 13.90
N GLU A 279 3.86 -12.10 13.30
CA GLU A 279 2.92 -13.02 12.63
C GLU A 279 1.90 -13.60 13.63
N GLN A 280 2.32 -13.95 14.84
CA GLN A 280 1.41 -14.37 15.91
C GLN A 280 0.42 -13.27 16.30
N GLN A 281 0.88 -12.02 16.41
CA GLN A 281 0.00 -10.87 16.65
C GLN A 281 -1.01 -10.71 15.52
N LEU A 282 -0.62 -10.86 14.25
CA LEU A 282 -1.55 -10.80 13.11
C LEU A 282 -2.60 -11.93 13.19
N HIS A 283 -2.19 -13.15 13.57
CA HIS A 283 -3.14 -14.25 13.81
C HIS A 283 -4.12 -13.96 14.94
N ALA A 284 -3.70 -13.24 15.98
CA ALA A 284 -4.55 -12.83 17.10
C ALA A 284 -5.45 -11.62 16.78
N PHE A 285 -5.33 -11.02 15.58
CA PHE A 285 -6.20 -9.91 15.19
C PHE A 285 -7.68 -10.35 15.20
N PRO A 286 -8.60 -9.55 15.78
CA PRO A 286 -10.02 -9.92 15.86
C PRO A 286 -10.66 -10.32 14.53
N HIS A 287 -11.71 -11.14 14.61
CA HIS A 287 -12.46 -11.65 13.45
C HIS A 287 -11.67 -12.52 12.47
N ASN A 288 -10.49 -13.05 12.86
CA ASN A 288 -9.67 -13.91 12.01
C ASN A 288 -9.30 -13.24 10.66
N LEU A 289 -9.06 -11.92 10.66
CA LEU A 289 -8.78 -11.20 9.42
C LEU A 289 -7.47 -11.65 8.77
N TYR A 290 -6.40 -11.95 9.53
CA TYR A 290 -5.16 -12.45 8.93
C TYR A 290 -5.30 -13.87 8.31
N PRO A 291 -5.95 -14.85 8.97
CA PRO A 291 -6.35 -16.09 8.31
C PRO A 291 -7.22 -15.89 7.05
N THR A 292 -8.13 -14.91 7.09
CA THR A 292 -8.95 -14.55 5.92
C THR A 292 -8.08 -14.04 4.77
N PHE A 293 -7.08 -13.19 5.06
CA PHE A 293 -6.09 -12.75 4.07
C PHE A 293 -5.33 -13.93 3.45
N LYS A 294 -4.88 -14.90 4.27
CA LYS A 294 -4.23 -16.12 3.77
C LYS A 294 -5.16 -16.99 2.94
N ALA A 295 -6.48 -16.93 3.16
CA ALA A 295 -7.44 -17.59 2.29
C ALA A 295 -7.60 -16.84 0.97
N ASP A 296 -7.95 -15.56 1.03
CA ASP A 296 -8.25 -14.70 -0.12
C ASP A 296 -8.01 -13.21 0.22
N PRO A 297 -6.95 -12.57 -0.32
CA PRO A 297 -6.65 -11.16 -0.07
C PRO A 297 -7.76 -10.19 -0.52
N VAL A 298 -8.57 -10.57 -1.51
CA VAL A 298 -9.68 -9.76 -2.03
C VAL A 298 -10.90 -9.85 -1.12
N ASP A 299 -11.18 -11.04 -0.57
CA ASP A 299 -12.23 -11.19 0.45
C ASP A 299 -11.84 -10.54 1.77
N PHE A 300 -10.56 -10.57 2.12
CA PHE A 300 -10.03 -9.85 3.28
C PHE A 300 -10.42 -8.37 3.30
N LEU A 301 -10.23 -7.64 2.20
CA LEU A 301 -10.62 -6.21 2.14
C LEU A 301 -12.13 -6.01 2.35
N ARG A 302 -12.94 -6.94 1.83
CA ARG A 302 -14.39 -6.95 2.07
C ARG A 302 -14.70 -7.14 3.55
N GLN A 303 -14.02 -8.08 4.22
CA GLN A 303 -14.21 -8.33 5.64
C GLN A 303 -13.76 -7.13 6.49
N VAL A 304 -12.63 -6.49 6.17
CA VAL A 304 -12.19 -5.26 6.84
C VAL A 304 -13.30 -4.20 6.83
N PHE A 305 -13.95 -3.99 5.68
CA PHE A 305 -15.07 -3.06 5.54
C PHE A 305 -16.28 -3.44 6.39
N TYR A 306 -16.76 -4.68 6.30
CA TYR A 306 -17.95 -5.15 7.05
C TYR A 306 -17.73 -5.27 8.55
N LYS A 307 -16.49 -5.52 8.98
CA LYS A 307 -16.08 -5.54 10.38
C LYS A 307 -15.75 -4.15 10.92
N ARG A 308 -15.92 -3.09 10.13
CA ARG A 308 -15.76 -1.69 10.56
C ARG A 308 -14.46 -1.46 11.33
N VAL A 309 -13.38 -2.07 10.82
CA VAL A 309 -12.09 -2.02 11.50
C VAL A 309 -11.66 -0.55 11.66
N PRO A 310 -11.32 -0.10 12.89
CA PRO A 310 -10.84 1.25 13.12
C PRO A 310 -9.58 1.51 12.29
N ARG A 311 -9.48 2.69 11.68
CA ARG A 311 -8.41 3.04 10.74
C ARG A 311 -7.02 2.81 11.32
N LYS A 312 -6.81 3.17 12.60
CA LYS A 312 -5.53 2.94 13.29
C LYS A 312 -5.16 1.45 13.32
N LYS A 313 -6.12 0.57 13.64
CA LYS A 313 -5.92 -0.88 13.70
C LYS A 313 -5.75 -1.47 12.30
N MET A 314 -6.51 -0.97 11.31
CA MET A 314 -6.36 -1.35 9.90
C MET A 314 -4.96 -1.05 9.36
N LEU A 315 -4.42 0.14 9.65
CA LEU A 315 -3.07 0.53 9.24
C LEU A 315 -2.00 -0.41 9.82
N GLN A 316 -2.13 -0.78 11.09
CA GLN A 316 -1.23 -1.73 11.74
C GLN A 316 -1.34 -3.12 11.12
N LEU A 317 -2.56 -3.62 10.91
CA LEU A 317 -2.83 -4.90 10.27
C LEU A 317 -2.24 -4.98 8.85
N LEU A 318 -2.53 -3.99 8.01
CA LEU A 318 -1.99 -3.91 6.64
C LEU A 318 -0.47 -3.79 6.64
N SER A 319 0.11 -3.00 7.53
CA SER A 319 1.56 -2.86 7.65
C SER A 319 2.23 -4.18 8.01
N GLY A 320 1.67 -4.93 8.96
CA GLY A 320 2.18 -6.24 9.33
C GLY A 320 2.06 -7.25 8.20
N ILE A 321 0.94 -7.28 7.47
CA ILE A 321 0.77 -8.14 6.29
C ILE A 321 1.81 -7.82 5.22
N VAL A 322 1.97 -6.53 4.88
CA VAL A 322 2.97 -6.05 3.91
C VAL A 322 4.38 -6.42 4.35
N LEU A 323 4.70 -6.31 5.64
CA LEU A 323 5.98 -6.75 6.20
C LEU A 323 6.19 -8.26 6.00
N MET A 324 5.17 -9.10 6.25
CA MET A 324 5.26 -10.55 6.03
C MET A 324 5.48 -10.88 4.55
N ILE A 325 4.80 -10.17 3.63
CA ILE A 325 4.98 -10.33 2.18
C ILE A 325 6.41 -9.98 1.77
N MET A 326 6.92 -8.81 2.19
CA MET A 326 8.26 -8.34 1.83
C MET A 326 9.37 -9.30 2.28
N ASN A 327 9.15 -10.01 3.40
CA ASN A 327 10.08 -10.98 3.96
C ASN A 327 9.83 -12.44 3.53
N GLY A 328 8.94 -12.66 2.54
CA GLY A 328 8.70 -14.00 1.99
C GLY A 328 7.97 -14.97 2.90
N ARG A 329 7.32 -14.47 3.97
CA ARG A 329 6.53 -15.28 4.92
C ARG A 329 5.12 -15.60 4.40
N VAL A 330 4.71 -14.97 3.30
CA VAL A 330 3.39 -15.17 2.67
C VAL A 330 3.56 -15.92 1.34
N ASN A 331 3.59 -17.24 1.41
CA ASN A 331 3.66 -18.13 0.23
C ASN A 331 2.45 -19.10 0.14
N ASP A 332 1.66 -19.16 1.20
CA ASP A 332 0.58 -20.12 1.48
C ASP A 332 -0.82 -19.56 1.14
N VAL A 333 -0.90 -18.42 0.46
CA VAL A 333 -2.20 -17.86 0.04
C VAL A 333 -2.91 -18.78 -0.95
N LYS A 334 -4.19 -19.06 -0.68
CA LYS A 334 -4.96 -20.10 -1.38
C LYS A 334 -5.55 -19.63 -2.71
N GLN A 335 -6.14 -18.44 -2.77
CA GLN A 335 -6.78 -17.91 -3.97
C GLN A 335 -6.70 -16.39 -4.04
N TRP A 336 -7.08 -15.82 -5.18
CA TRP A 336 -7.19 -14.38 -5.41
C TRP A 336 -8.55 -14.03 -6.00
N GLY A 337 -9.45 -13.50 -5.17
CA GLY A 337 -10.80 -13.11 -5.57
C GLY A 337 -11.70 -14.26 -6.01
N LYS A 338 -12.93 -13.91 -6.38
CA LYS A 338 -13.98 -14.89 -6.73
C LYS A 338 -13.63 -15.74 -7.95
N HIS A 339 -12.85 -15.17 -8.88
CA HIS A 339 -12.51 -15.82 -10.15
C HIS A 339 -11.14 -16.51 -10.14
N GLY A 340 -10.37 -16.38 -9.06
CA GLY A 340 -9.07 -17.05 -8.92
C GLY A 340 -8.03 -16.54 -9.91
N ASP A 341 -7.66 -15.26 -9.83
CA ASP A 341 -6.61 -14.67 -10.68
C ASP A 341 -5.23 -15.21 -10.31
N GLU A 342 -4.73 -16.12 -11.14
CA GLU A 342 -3.43 -16.77 -10.96
C GLU A 342 -2.25 -15.81 -11.14
N GLU A 343 -2.36 -14.82 -12.04
CA GLU A 343 -1.29 -13.85 -12.30
C GLU A 343 -1.04 -12.98 -11.07
N SER A 344 -2.12 -12.43 -10.49
CA SER A 344 -2.03 -11.66 -9.24
C SER A 344 -1.50 -12.48 -8.07
N LEU A 345 -1.91 -13.75 -7.96
CA LEU A 345 -1.42 -14.66 -6.91
C LEU A 345 0.08 -14.93 -7.04
N ILE A 346 0.56 -15.19 -8.27
CA ILE A 346 1.99 -15.39 -8.56
C ILE A 346 2.78 -14.12 -8.28
N ALA A 347 2.27 -12.97 -8.70
CA ALA A 347 2.91 -11.67 -8.50
C ALA A 347 3.13 -11.40 -7.01
N MET A 348 2.09 -11.53 -6.18
CA MET A 348 2.18 -11.36 -4.73
C MET A 348 3.18 -12.32 -4.09
N LYS A 349 3.09 -13.63 -4.38
CA LYS A 349 4.01 -14.64 -3.82
C LYS A 349 5.47 -14.44 -4.24
N THR A 350 5.71 -13.70 -5.31
CA THR A 350 7.05 -13.41 -5.83
C THR A 350 7.69 -12.19 -5.18
N VAL A 351 6.90 -11.27 -4.61
CA VAL A 351 7.39 -10.06 -3.93
C VAL A 351 8.45 -10.36 -2.86
N GLY A 352 8.19 -11.40 -2.05
CA GLY A 352 9.07 -11.80 -0.94
C GLY A 352 10.20 -12.76 -1.32
N LYS A 353 10.25 -13.24 -2.57
CA LYS A 353 11.30 -14.17 -2.99
C LYS A 353 12.64 -13.43 -3.07
N LYS A 354 13.66 -14.01 -2.44
CA LYS A 354 15.05 -13.66 -2.74
C LYS A 354 15.36 -14.09 -4.19
N PRO A 355 16.18 -13.35 -4.95
CA PRO A 355 16.64 -13.79 -6.26
C PRO A 355 17.34 -15.14 -6.13
N ALA A 356 17.17 -16.02 -7.13
CA ALA A 356 17.85 -17.32 -7.12
C ALA A 356 19.37 -17.13 -7.18
N ILE A 357 20.15 -18.03 -6.56
CA ILE A 357 21.64 -17.95 -6.50
C ILE A 357 22.28 -17.69 -7.88
N GLY A 358 21.73 -18.27 -8.95
CA GLY A 358 22.21 -18.05 -10.32
C GLY A 358 21.90 -16.65 -10.89
N GLU A 359 20.75 -16.08 -10.54
CA GLU A 359 20.38 -14.70 -10.92
C GLU A 359 21.20 -13.69 -10.12
N HIS A 360 21.42 -13.96 -8.84
CA HIS A 360 22.29 -13.20 -7.94
C HIS A 360 23.72 -13.06 -8.48
N LYS A 361 24.36 -14.18 -8.85
CA LYS A 361 25.72 -14.17 -9.44
C LYS A 361 25.76 -13.40 -10.77
N LYS A 362 24.71 -13.48 -11.59
CA LYS A 362 24.62 -12.74 -12.87
C LYS A 362 24.51 -11.23 -12.65
N GLU A 363 23.72 -10.80 -11.67
CA GLU A 363 23.56 -9.39 -11.33
C GLU A 363 24.82 -8.82 -10.65
N LEU A 364 25.42 -9.57 -9.72
CA LEU A 364 26.68 -9.20 -9.09
C LEU A 364 27.80 -9.08 -10.13
N MET A 365 27.88 -10.03 -11.07
CA MET A 365 28.81 -9.95 -12.21
C MET A 365 28.61 -8.68 -13.05
N ALA A 366 27.35 -8.26 -13.28
CA ALA A 366 27.07 -7.03 -14.01
C ALA A 366 27.55 -5.77 -13.26
N LEU A 367 27.39 -5.73 -11.93
CA LEU A 367 27.92 -4.65 -11.09
C LEU A 367 29.45 -4.64 -11.07
N VAL A 368 30.07 -5.81 -10.88
CA VAL A 368 31.53 -5.98 -10.91
C VAL A 368 32.13 -5.52 -12.24
N LYS A 369 31.53 -5.88 -13.38
CA LYS A 369 31.95 -5.38 -14.70
C LYS A 369 31.99 -3.84 -14.77
N LYS A 370 31.01 -3.15 -14.18
CA LYS A 370 31.02 -1.67 -14.13
C LYS A 370 32.10 -1.13 -13.19
N ALA A 371 32.26 -1.73 -12.02
CA ALA A 371 33.28 -1.32 -11.05
C ALA A 371 34.70 -1.48 -11.62
N VAL A 372 34.97 -2.59 -12.33
CA VAL A 372 36.23 -2.87 -13.02
C VAL A 372 36.55 -1.79 -14.06
N LEU A 373 35.57 -1.40 -14.89
CA LEU A 373 35.75 -0.34 -15.89
C LEU A 373 36.11 1.00 -15.25
N LYS A 374 35.48 1.34 -14.12
CA LYS A 374 35.74 2.59 -13.40
C LYS A 374 37.10 2.61 -12.71
N ILE A 375 37.47 1.54 -12.00
CA ILE A 375 38.75 1.50 -11.29
C ILE A 375 39.95 1.47 -12.25
N ALA A 376 39.77 0.93 -13.46
CA ALA A 376 40.80 0.91 -14.51
C ALA A 376 41.23 2.31 -14.99
N VAL A 377 40.38 3.32 -14.84
CA VAL A 377 40.68 4.72 -15.17
C VAL A 377 40.73 5.62 -13.95
N TYR A 378 40.58 5.05 -12.76
CA TYR A 378 40.54 5.82 -11.53
C TYR A 378 41.88 6.54 -11.29
N GLN A 379 41.79 7.81 -10.94
CA GLN A 379 42.92 8.66 -10.58
C GLN A 379 42.70 9.13 -9.15
N LYS A 380 43.61 8.78 -8.25
CA LYS A 380 43.56 9.23 -6.86
C LYS A 380 44.01 10.69 -6.80
N ARG A 381 43.25 11.55 -6.12
CA ARG A 381 43.60 12.96 -5.91
C ARG A 381 45.00 13.05 -5.26
N GLY A 382 45.89 13.82 -5.88
CA GLY A 382 47.29 13.97 -5.44
C GLY A 382 48.29 12.96 -6.02
N TYR A 383 47.86 12.04 -6.89
CA TYR A 383 48.75 11.13 -7.63
C TYR A 383 48.80 11.47 -9.12
N TYR A 384 49.98 11.43 -9.72
CA TYR A 384 50.14 11.55 -11.17
C TYR A 384 49.96 10.18 -11.84
N GLY A 385 48.93 10.05 -12.68
CA GLY A 385 48.66 8.86 -13.48
C GLY A 385 47.55 7.95 -12.95
N VAL A 386 47.37 6.79 -13.59
CA VAL A 386 46.32 5.82 -13.26
C VAL A 386 46.64 5.13 -11.94
N PHE A 387 45.63 4.96 -11.09
CA PHE A 387 45.77 4.30 -9.80
C PHE A 387 46.28 2.85 -9.94
N LEU A 388 45.75 2.07 -10.88
CA LEU A 388 46.29 0.75 -11.22
C LEU A 388 47.45 0.86 -12.21
N SER A 389 48.57 1.45 -11.75
CA SER A 389 49.74 1.76 -12.59
C SER A 389 50.61 0.54 -12.96
N LYS A 390 50.51 -0.56 -12.21
CA LYS A 390 51.23 -1.82 -12.47
C LYS A 390 50.24 -2.95 -12.76
N GLN A 391 50.61 -3.88 -13.64
CA GLN A 391 49.77 -5.04 -13.97
C GLN A 391 49.48 -5.92 -12.73
N ALA A 392 50.44 -6.05 -11.82
CA ALA A 392 50.28 -6.74 -10.54
C ALA A 392 49.24 -6.10 -9.59
N TYR A 393 48.82 -4.84 -9.81
CA TYR A 393 47.79 -4.18 -8.99
C TYR A 393 46.37 -4.64 -9.33
N TRP A 394 46.19 -5.46 -10.35
CA TRP A 394 44.95 -6.18 -10.57
C TRP A 394 44.73 -7.34 -9.59
N TYR A 395 45.77 -7.76 -8.86
CA TYR A 395 45.72 -8.93 -7.98
C TYR A 395 44.62 -8.86 -6.90
N PRO A 396 44.37 -7.75 -6.21
CA PRO A 396 43.28 -7.65 -5.24
C PRO A 396 41.89 -7.90 -5.86
N ILE A 397 41.65 -7.37 -7.07
CA ILE A 397 40.37 -7.52 -7.78
C ILE A 397 40.21 -8.96 -8.27
N PHE A 398 41.29 -9.55 -8.76
CA PHE A 398 41.34 -10.99 -9.08
C PHE A 398 40.96 -11.85 -7.87
N ARG A 399 41.50 -11.53 -6.68
CA ARG A 399 41.18 -12.27 -5.46
C ARG A 399 39.71 -12.11 -5.07
N LEU A 400 39.17 -10.88 -5.06
CA LEU A 400 37.75 -10.62 -4.80
C LEU A 400 36.83 -11.43 -5.74
N MET A 401 37.10 -11.43 -7.05
CA MET A 401 36.29 -12.18 -8.02
C MET A 401 36.37 -13.70 -7.84
N GLY A 402 37.50 -14.22 -7.36
CA GLY A 402 37.65 -15.62 -7.01
C GLY A 402 36.96 -15.98 -5.68
N ASP A 403 37.06 -15.10 -4.68
CA ASP A 403 36.44 -15.29 -3.35
C ASP A 403 34.90 -15.25 -3.45
N TRP A 404 34.34 -14.47 -4.38
CA TRP A 404 32.90 -14.44 -4.68
C TRP A 404 32.45 -15.48 -5.71
N GLU A 405 33.34 -16.41 -6.11
CA GLU A 405 33.06 -17.46 -7.10
C GLU A 405 32.49 -16.95 -8.44
N LEU A 406 32.81 -15.71 -8.83
CA LEU A 406 32.40 -15.11 -10.10
C LEU A 406 33.28 -15.62 -11.25
N LEU A 407 34.51 -16.03 -10.93
CA LEU A 407 35.46 -16.66 -11.83
C LEU A 407 36.13 -17.84 -11.11
N PRO A 408 36.68 -18.82 -11.86
CA PRO A 408 37.41 -19.93 -11.25
C PRO A 408 38.51 -19.44 -10.29
N PRO A 409 38.49 -19.85 -9.01
CA PRO A 409 39.47 -19.42 -8.03
C PRO A 409 40.86 -19.93 -8.45
N LYS A 410 41.91 -19.16 -8.16
CA LYS A 410 43.30 -19.50 -8.48
C LYS A 410 43.61 -19.62 -9.99
N SER A 411 42.76 -19.07 -10.87
CA SER A 411 43.02 -18.98 -12.31
C SER A 411 43.28 -17.54 -12.77
N PRO A 412 44.54 -17.06 -12.72
CA PRO A 412 44.93 -15.77 -13.34
C PRO A 412 44.54 -15.68 -14.81
N GLN A 413 44.52 -16.83 -15.50
CA GLN A 413 44.09 -16.96 -16.88
C GLN A 413 42.66 -16.44 -17.08
N SER A 414 41.72 -16.99 -16.30
CA SER A 414 40.29 -16.67 -16.44
C SER A 414 40.03 -15.20 -16.16
N PHE A 415 40.76 -14.61 -15.22
CA PHE A 415 40.66 -13.18 -14.92
C PHE A 415 41.24 -12.30 -16.03
N CYS A 416 42.39 -12.67 -16.63
CA CYS A 416 42.93 -11.89 -17.75
C CYS A 416 42.07 -11.98 -19.01
N THR A 417 41.51 -13.15 -19.33
CA THR A 417 40.51 -13.28 -20.40
C THR A 417 39.27 -12.43 -20.11
N PHE A 418 38.77 -12.42 -18.88
CA PHE A 418 37.66 -11.55 -18.47
C PHE A 418 37.97 -10.05 -18.71
N LEU A 419 39.17 -9.57 -18.38
CA LEU A 419 39.53 -8.17 -18.66
C LEU A 419 39.66 -7.92 -20.16
N GLU A 420 40.30 -8.81 -20.91
CA GLU A 420 40.44 -8.69 -22.38
C GLU A 420 39.06 -8.52 -23.04
N GLU A 421 38.12 -9.42 -22.75
CA GLU A 421 36.74 -9.35 -23.25
C GLU A 421 36.00 -8.10 -22.78
N LEU A 422 36.17 -7.71 -21.51
CA LEU A 422 35.47 -6.54 -20.96
C LEU A 422 35.92 -5.23 -21.60
N PHE A 423 37.17 -5.14 -22.05
CA PHE A 423 37.76 -3.96 -22.68
C PHE A 423 37.76 -4.02 -24.21
N GLU A 424 37.43 -5.16 -24.82
CA GLU A 424 37.32 -5.32 -26.27
C GLU A 424 36.31 -4.32 -26.87
N GLY A 425 36.71 -3.62 -27.93
CA GLY A 425 35.85 -2.66 -28.65
C GLY A 425 35.48 -1.38 -27.88
N LYS A 426 35.90 -1.21 -26.62
CA LYS A 426 35.53 -0.02 -25.81
C LYS A 426 36.52 1.14 -25.99
N LYS A 427 36.01 2.26 -26.51
CA LYS A 427 36.73 3.55 -26.50
C LYS A 427 36.62 4.16 -25.11
N ILE A 428 37.74 4.21 -24.40
CA ILE A 428 37.86 4.83 -23.08
C ILE A 428 38.74 6.06 -23.22
N SER A 429 38.23 7.22 -22.82
CA SER A 429 38.98 8.49 -22.86
C SER A 429 39.92 8.60 -21.64
N GLY A 430 41.16 9.01 -21.89
CA GLY A 430 42.18 9.21 -20.84
C GLY A 430 43.12 8.01 -20.61
N PRO A 431 44.11 8.16 -19.72
CA PRO A 431 45.05 7.09 -19.41
C PRO A 431 44.33 5.95 -18.67
N LYS A 432 44.56 4.71 -19.11
CA LYS A 432 43.96 3.49 -18.53
C LYS A 432 45.03 2.55 -17.98
N ALA A 433 44.64 1.76 -16.99
CA ALA A 433 45.46 0.70 -16.44
C ALA A 433 45.87 -0.28 -17.55
N ARG A 434 47.11 -0.78 -17.49
CA ARG A 434 47.53 -1.88 -18.36
C ARG A 434 46.71 -3.12 -18.00
N LEU A 435 46.26 -3.88 -19.01
CA LEU A 435 45.58 -5.17 -18.78
C LEU A 435 46.52 -6.11 -18.01
N CYS A 436 45.98 -7.03 -17.21
CA CYS A 436 46.81 -7.90 -16.38
C CYS A 436 47.75 -8.79 -17.20
N GLY A 437 48.93 -9.05 -16.66
CA GLY A 437 49.81 -10.11 -17.10
C GLY A 437 49.64 -11.34 -16.21
N ARG A 438 49.56 -12.52 -16.83
CA ARG A 438 49.32 -13.78 -16.09
C ARG A 438 50.45 -14.07 -15.10
N ASP A 439 51.69 -13.85 -15.52
CA ASP A 439 52.87 -14.04 -14.67
C ASP A 439 52.96 -12.99 -13.58
N ASP A 440 52.58 -11.73 -13.87
CA ASP A 440 52.49 -10.67 -12.86
C ASP A 440 51.51 -11.00 -11.74
N LEU A 441 50.34 -11.58 -12.09
CA LEU A 441 49.35 -12.00 -11.10
C LEU A 441 49.81 -13.23 -10.30
N ARG A 442 50.49 -14.19 -10.94
CA ARG A 442 51.07 -15.35 -10.24
C ARG A 442 52.14 -14.91 -9.24
N GLN A 443 53.03 -14.01 -9.64
CA GLN A 443 54.11 -13.48 -8.79
C GLN A 443 53.59 -12.50 -7.72
N ALA A 444 52.46 -11.85 -7.98
CA ALA A 444 51.80 -10.98 -7.00
C ALA A 444 51.26 -11.74 -5.79
N GLY A 445 50.88 -13.01 -5.98
CA GLY A 445 50.34 -13.89 -4.96
C GLY A 445 51.38 -14.41 -3.97
N ILE A 446 51.50 -13.70 -2.86
CA ILE A 446 52.29 -14.11 -1.70
C ILE A 446 51.36 -14.68 -0.62
N ALA A 447 51.93 -15.40 0.34
CA ALA A 447 51.20 -16.18 1.35
C ALA A 447 50.03 -15.42 2.04
N PRO A 448 50.18 -14.21 2.61
CA PRO A 448 49.06 -13.54 3.30
C PRO A 448 47.87 -13.26 2.38
N PHE A 449 48.11 -12.88 1.13
CA PHE A 449 47.01 -12.57 0.19
C PHE A 449 46.39 -13.81 -0.47
N SER A 450 47.10 -14.94 -0.42
CA SER A 450 46.62 -16.21 -0.98
C SER A 450 45.87 -17.05 0.05
N ASN A 451 46.19 -16.86 1.34
CA ASN A 451 45.64 -17.64 2.45
C ASN A 451 44.36 -17.03 3.05
N HIS A 452 44.14 -15.72 2.87
CA HIS A 452 42.99 -15.02 3.42
C HIS A 452 42.13 -14.38 2.31
N GLU A 453 40.83 -14.28 2.55
CA GLU A 453 39.90 -13.55 1.69
C GLU A 453 40.28 -12.08 1.58
N ALA A 454 40.14 -11.50 0.39
CA ALA A 454 40.57 -10.15 0.11
C ALA A 454 39.90 -9.07 0.97
N LEU A 455 38.65 -9.30 1.39
CA LEU A 455 37.93 -8.38 2.27
C LEU A 455 38.47 -8.38 3.72
N LYS A 456 39.13 -9.46 4.14
CA LYS A 456 39.67 -9.64 5.51
C LYS A 456 41.13 -9.20 5.63
N TRP A 457 41.78 -8.80 4.54
CA TRP A 457 43.21 -8.47 4.56
C TRP A 457 43.57 -7.34 5.52
N LYS A 458 42.67 -6.38 5.73
CA LYS A 458 42.88 -5.26 6.65
C LYS A 458 42.86 -5.66 8.13
N ASP A 459 42.25 -6.80 8.43
CA ASP A 459 42.09 -7.31 9.79
C ASP A 459 43.22 -8.27 10.16
N LEU A 460 44.18 -8.51 9.25
CA LEU A 460 45.32 -9.39 9.50
C LEU A 460 46.27 -8.78 10.52
N GLU A 461 46.71 -9.62 11.46
CA GLU A 461 47.71 -9.25 12.45
C GLU A 461 49.12 -9.22 11.85
N GLN A 462 50.04 -8.49 12.49
CA GLN A 462 51.41 -8.31 11.98
C GLN A 462 52.16 -9.65 11.80
N GLU A 463 51.84 -10.65 12.61
CA GLU A 463 52.40 -12.01 12.54
C GLU A 463 51.95 -12.76 11.27
N GLU A 464 50.76 -12.47 10.75
CA GLU A 464 50.19 -13.09 9.55
C GLU A 464 50.76 -12.49 8.24
N LEU A 465 51.37 -11.31 8.30
CA LEU A 465 51.94 -10.61 7.14
C LEU A 465 53.30 -11.18 6.70
N ILE A 466 53.95 -12.01 7.51
CA ILE A 466 55.23 -12.67 7.24
C ILE A 466 56.28 -11.64 6.74
N ASN A 467 56.86 -11.84 5.54
CA ASN A 467 57.88 -10.98 4.93
C ASN A 467 57.29 -10.00 3.91
N THR A 468 56.01 -9.65 4.04
CA THR A 468 55.34 -8.75 3.10
C THR A 468 55.80 -7.32 3.31
N GLN A 469 56.23 -6.65 2.23
CA GLN A 469 56.53 -5.23 2.27
C GLN A 469 55.27 -4.43 2.65
N GLU A 470 55.37 -3.62 3.70
CA GLU A 470 54.28 -2.78 4.21
C GLU A 470 53.65 -1.92 3.11
N ALA A 471 54.46 -1.34 2.22
CA ALA A 471 53.99 -0.55 1.08
C ALA A 471 53.14 -1.38 0.10
N LYS A 472 53.45 -2.66 -0.11
CA LYS A 472 52.65 -3.58 -0.94
C LYS A 472 51.33 -3.93 -0.26
N PHE A 473 51.38 -4.23 1.04
CA PHE A 473 50.19 -4.53 1.85
C PHE A 473 49.19 -3.38 1.88
N ASN A 474 49.66 -2.18 2.25
CA ASN A 474 48.84 -0.98 2.28
C ASN A 474 48.25 -0.69 0.89
N ARG A 475 49.03 -0.89 -0.18
CA ARG A 475 48.53 -0.70 -1.55
C ARG A 475 47.42 -1.67 -1.92
N TYR A 476 47.52 -2.94 -1.52
CA TYR A 476 46.51 -3.95 -1.85
C TYR A 476 45.21 -3.70 -1.08
N CYS A 477 45.30 -3.41 0.21
CA CYS A 477 44.14 -3.03 1.02
C CYS A 477 43.45 -1.77 0.47
N GLU A 478 44.23 -0.76 0.04
CA GLU A 478 43.69 0.46 -0.57
C GLU A 478 42.96 0.19 -1.90
N ILE A 479 43.46 -0.74 -2.71
CA ILE A 479 42.79 -1.15 -3.95
C ILE A 479 41.45 -1.83 -3.64
N VAL A 480 41.40 -2.71 -2.63
CA VAL A 480 40.15 -3.34 -2.17
C VAL A 480 39.15 -2.26 -1.74
N ASP A 481 39.56 -1.30 -0.92
CA ASP A 481 38.67 -0.22 -0.46
C ASP A 481 38.06 0.59 -1.59
N ILE A 482 38.90 1.04 -2.52
CA ILE A 482 38.45 1.89 -3.62
C ILE A 482 37.54 1.08 -4.54
N PHE A 483 37.85 -0.19 -4.78
CA PHE A 483 37.00 -1.07 -5.57
C PHE A 483 35.64 -1.29 -4.89
N MET A 484 35.63 -1.59 -3.60
CA MET A 484 34.41 -1.79 -2.82
C MET A 484 33.56 -0.53 -2.73
N LYS A 485 34.20 0.64 -2.59
CA LYS A 485 33.50 1.93 -2.67
C LYS A 485 32.81 2.14 -4.02
N ILE A 486 33.53 1.90 -5.12
CA ILE A 486 32.98 2.04 -6.47
C ILE A 486 31.84 1.04 -6.70
N LEU A 487 32.01 -0.21 -6.25
CA LEU A 487 31.01 -1.27 -6.36
C LEU A 487 29.76 -0.92 -5.55
N GLY A 488 29.93 -0.42 -4.32
CA GLY A 488 28.84 0.07 -3.47
C GLY A 488 28.06 1.22 -4.11
N GLU A 489 28.75 2.19 -4.73
CA GLU A 489 28.08 3.28 -5.47
C GLU A 489 27.26 2.76 -6.66
N GLU A 490 27.74 1.74 -7.37
CA GLU A 490 27.00 1.13 -8.49
C GLU A 490 25.83 0.24 -8.04
N ALA A 491 25.99 -0.46 -6.91
CA ALA A 491 24.92 -1.23 -6.27
C ALA A 491 23.82 -0.30 -5.74
N PHE A 492 24.21 0.82 -5.11
CA PHE A 492 23.29 1.83 -4.59
C PHE A 492 22.39 2.42 -5.69
N LYS A 493 22.95 2.71 -6.88
CA LYS A 493 22.15 3.17 -8.04
C LYS A 493 21.08 2.19 -8.50
N LYS A 494 21.22 0.91 -8.14
CA LYS A 494 20.24 -0.15 -8.42
C LYS A 494 19.36 -0.50 -7.23
N GLY A 495 19.52 0.17 -6.09
CA GLY A 495 18.81 -0.16 -4.85
C GLY A 495 19.25 -1.50 -4.23
N ILE A 496 20.49 -1.94 -4.49
CA ILE A 496 21.03 -3.21 -3.99
C ILE A 496 21.87 -2.97 -2.73
N MET A 497 21.61 -3.75 -1.68
CA MET A 497 22.41 -3.80 -0.45
C MET A 497 23.54 -4.82 -0.60
N LEU A 498 24.76 -4.31 -0.86
CA LEU A 498 25.91 -5.15 -1.20
C LEU A 498 26.33 -6.09 -0.05
N ASP A 499 26.21 -5.67 1.20
CA ASP A 499 26.62 -6.48 2.36
C ASP A 499 25.78 -7.74 2.55
N ASP A 500 24.49 -7.69 2.21
CA ASP A 500 23.61 -8.87 2.23
C ASP A 500 23.94 -9.83 1.09
N TRP A 501 24.49 -9.30 -0.01
CA TRP A 501 24.80 -10.06 -1.22
C TRP A 501 26.14 -10.78 -1.16
N LEU A 502 27.08 -10.28 -0.35
CA LEU A 502 28.44 -10.83 -0.22
C LEU A 502 28.60 -11.80 0.96
N LYS A 503 27.56 -11.98 1.79
CA LYS A 503 27.52 -12.91 2.94
C LYS A 503 26.88 -14.27 2.60
N GLU A 504 26.19 -14.38 1.47
CA GLU A 504 25.67 -15.63 0.88
C GLU A 504 26.65 -16.13 -0.19
#